data_AF-M6KIU7-F1
#
_entry.id   AF-M6KIU7-F1
#
_cell.length_a   1.000
_cell.length_b   1.000
_cell.length_c   1.000
_cell.angle_alpha   90.00
_cell.angle_beta   90.00
_cell.angle_gamma   90.00
#
_symmetry.space_group_name_H-M   'P 1'
#
loop_
_entity.id
_entity.type
_entity.pdbx_description
1 polymer ?
#
loop_
_entity_poly.entity_id
_entity_poly.type
_entity_poly.pdbx_seq_one_letter_code
_entity_poly.pdbx_strand_id
1 'polypeptide(L)'
;LPLTKRVLEFGGPDEARQILGSGDLADAVVCAFSPSKDSRFANGPQTIKALNVSQNLSASALVPTTTLGITNTVKAITPGPKGNQLRFRVSNNGTILQVADNENILTSQTLEANDLRIQYIGNASNAILSFDGITLKVTLSGTASTDLSKDLVIDIKSYSTLSELVSYISSQVGYTALLLSQPDRKSNTLDHILLTENLDVKSSPQILKSLLFRQEAFFNSSGLLEIISQEKKPLSDLSGFVYLSGGVTGATTTKSYLDAIDTVFDTEAVKGFYVNVCTSLEPVRLYLADKLANGNSAEGSDERFGGAGLDLEKSIDERIEDIKSTNSEYMVVGFSPLTRYKADRINLKTYPGWMIAALHNAIKASSNVRETATFKDLNIVDAPEILTKTQIKKV
;
A
#
# COMPACT_ATOMS: atom_id res chain seq x y z
N LEU A 1 5.12 3.88 1.98
CA LEU A 1 5.41 3.15 0.70
C LEU A 1 6.38 3.97 -0.16
N PRO A 2 7.31 3.37 -0.92
CA PRO A 2 8.06 4.08 -1.98
C PRO A 2 7.12 4.71 -3.02
N LEU A 3 7.51 5.79 -3.70
CA LEU A 3 6.64 6.52 -4.65
C LEU A 3 6.14 5.64 -5.80
N THR A 4 6.99 4.77 -6.35
CA THR A 4 6.62 3.82 -7.43
C THR A 4 5.50 2.85 -7.04
N LYS A 5 5.34 2.56 -5.74
CA LYS A 5 4.25 1.72 -5.21
C LYS A 5 2.99 2.50 -4.83
N ARG A 6 2.96 3.83 -5.07
CA ARG A 6 1.81 4.71 -4.81
C ARG A 6 1.11 5.17 -6.10
N VAL A 7 1.54 4.62 -7.24
CA VAL A 7 0.96 4.89 -8.55
C VAL A 7 -0.26 4.02 -8.70
N LEU A 8 -1.38 4.64 -9.07
CA LEU A 8 -2.64 3.96 -9.34
C LEU A 8 -3.11 4.35 -10.74
N GLU A 9 -3.64 3.41 -11.48
CA GLU A 9 -4.18 3.62 -12.82
C GLU A 9 -5.68 3.38 -12.79
N PHE A 10 -6.43 4.26 -13.44
CA PHE A 10 -7.89 4.22 -13.45
C PHE A 10 -8.40 4.31 -14.89
N GLY A 11 -9.43 3.52 -15.18
CA GLY A 11 -10.20 3.58 -16.44
C GLY A 11 -11.52 4.33 -16.31
N GLY A 12 -11.92 4.73 -15.10
CA GLY A 12 -13.16 5.47 -14.90
C GLY A 12 -13.33 6.10 -13.52
N PRO A 13 -14.33 6.98 -13.39
CA PRO A 13 -14.53 7.79 -12.19
C PRO A 13 -15.02 6.98 -10.97
N ASP A 14 -15.80 5.91 -11.16
CA ASP A 14 -16.33 5.11 -10.05
C ASP A 14 -15.24 4.23 -9.42
N GLU A 15 -14.36 3.66 -10.24
CA GLU A 15 -13.17 2.94 -9.79
C GLU A 15 -12.24 3.86 -8.98
N ALA A 16 -11.92 5.04 -9.53
CA ALA A 16 -11.08 6.02 -8.85
C ALA A 16 -11.65 6.45 -7.49
N ARG A 17 -12.98 6.66 -7.42
CA ARG A 17 -13.67 7.00 -6.17
C ARG A 17 -13.59 5.87 -5.15
N GLN A 18 -13.79 4.62 -5.56
CA GLN A 18 -13.72 3.47 -4.66
C GLN A 18 -12.32 3.32 -4.04
N ILE A 19 -11.28 3.43 -4.86
CA ILE A 19 -9.89 3.25 -4.43
C ILE A 19 -9.38 4.47 -3.65
N LEU A 20 -9.38 5.67 -4.25
CA LEU A 20 -8.85 6.88 -3.62
C LEU A 20 -9.74 7.39 -2.47
N GLY A 21 -11.05 7.21 -2.58
CA GLY A 21 -12.04 7.63 -1.59
C GLY A 21 -12.34 9.12 -1.57
N SER A 22 -11.37 9.92 -1.17
CA SER A 22 -11.56 11.33 -0.87
C SER A 22 -10.26 12.13 -0.92
N GLY A 23 -10.37 13.44 -1.06
CA GLY A 23 -9.25 14.39 -1.04
C GLY A 23 -8.91 14.91 -2.43
N ASP A 24 -7.99 15.88 -2.50
CA ASP A 24 -7.74 16.65 -3.72
C ASP A 24 -7.34 15.79 -4.92
N LEU A 25 -6.56 14.73 -4.70
CA LEU A 25 -6.19 13.81 -5.78
C LEU A 25 -7.41 13.00 -6.29
N ALA A 26 -8.28 12.55 -5.40
CA ALA A 26 -9.50 11.84 -5.77
C ALA A 26 -10.44 12.78 -6.54
N ASP A 27 -10.61 14.00 -6.04
CA ASP A 27 -11.43 15.03 -6.65
C ASP A 27 -10.90 15.37 -8.06
N ALA A 28 -9.59 15.56 -8.20
CA ALA A 28 -8.94 15.85 -9.48
C ALA A 28 -9.16 14.74 -10.51
N VAL A 29 -8.93 13.48 -10.14
CA VAL A 29 -9.09 12.32 -11.03
C VAL A 29 -10.55 12.17 -11.47
N VAL A 30 -11.50 12.22 -10.54
CA VAL A 30 -12.93 12.09 -10.85
C VAL A 30 -13.41 13.24 -11.73
N CYS A 31 -12.95 14.47 -11.47
CA CYS A 31 -13.31 15.63 -12.29
C CYS A 31 -12.68 15.58 -13.69
N ALA A 32 -11.46 15.04 -13.80
CA ALA A 32 -10.77 14.87 -15.09
C ALA A 32 -11.46 13.86 -16.01
N PHE A 33 -12.16 12.85 -15.48
CA PHE A 33 -13.02 11.96 -16.28
C PHE A 33 -14.30 12.63 -16.79
N SER A 34 -14.65 13.83 -16.32
CA SER A 34 -15.78 14.60 -16.85
C SER A 34 -15.46 16.09 -16.93
N PRO A 35 -14.55 16.49 -17.83
CA PRO A 35 -14.00 17.83 -17.78
C PRO A 35 -14.94 18.91 -18.33
N SER A 36 -15.89 18.54 -19.19
CA SER A 36 -16.80 19.45 -19.92
C SER A 36 -18.22 18.89 -19.99
N LYS A 37 -19.21 19.77 -20.17
CA LYS A 37 -20.61 19.43 -20.51
C LYS A 37 -20.82 19.25 -22.01
N ASP A 38 -19.85 19.68 -22.83
CA ASP A 38 -19.83 19.38 -24.27
C ASP A 38 -19.72 17.88 -24.49
N SER A 39 -20.65 17.29 -25.24
CA SER A 39 -20.77 15.85 -25.46
C SER A 39 -19.50 15.22 -26.03
N ARG A 40 -18.68 15.98 -26.74
CA ARG A 40 -17.39 15.52 -27.30
C ARG A 40 -16.33 15.24 -26.25
N PHE A 41 -16.42 15.89 -25.09
CA PHE A 41 -15.43 15.82 -24.02
C PHE A 41 -16.04 15.40 -22.67
N ALA A 42 -17.33 15.04 -22.65
CA ALA A 42 -18.05 14.69 -21.43
C ALA A 42 -17.48 13.46 -20.71
N ASN A 43 -16.84 12.56 -21.46
CA ASN A 43 -16.26 11.30 -20.97
C ASN A 43 -14.77 11.41 -20.61
N GLY A 44 -14.13 12.57 -20.83
CA GLY A 44 -12.74 12.79 -20.47
C GLY A 44 -11.74 11.80 -21.09
N PRO A 45 -10.53 11.68 -20.51
CA PRO A 45 -9.49 10.76 -20.95
C PRO A 45 -9.86 9.29 -20.68
N GLN A 46 -9.31 8.36 -21.47
CA GLN A 46 -9.52 6.92 -21.28
C GLN A 46 -8.80 6.34 -20.06
N THR A 47 -7.64 6.92 -19.71
CA THR A 47 -6.79 6.43 -18.64
C THR A 47 -6.22 7.60 -17.86
N ILE A 48 -6.30 7.53 -16.53
CA ILE A 48 -5.67 8.50 -15.64
C ILE A 48 -4.79 7.75 -14.64
N LYS A 49 -3.52 8.13 -14.58
CA LYS A 49 -2.58 7.66 -13.56
C LYS A 49 -2.48 8.70 -12.45
N ALA A 50 -2.66 8.26 -11.21
CA ALA A 50 -2.61 9.10 -10.03
C ALA A 50 -1.43 8.70 -9.14
N LEU A 51 -0.69 9.68 -8.64
CA LEU A 51 0.41 9.49 -7.70
C LEU A 51 0.13 10.28 -6.42
N ASN A 52 -0.01 9.57 -5.30
CA ASN A 52 -0.13 10.22 -4.00
C ASN A 52 1.23 10.67 -3.47
N VAL A 53 1.44 11.98 -3.43
CA VAL A 53 2.66 12.63 -2.93
C VAL A 53 2.81 12.53 -1.41
N SER A 54 1.71 12.45 -0.66
CA SER A 54 1.72 12.39 0.80
C SER A 54 2.32 11.08 1.32
N GLN A 55 3.19 11.17 2.33
CA GLN A 55 3.64 10.01 3.10
C GLN A 55 2.60 9.63 4.16
N ASN A 56 1.52 8.99 3.71
CA ASN A 56 0.46 8.54 4.61
C ASN A 56 0.96 7.49 5.62
N LEU A 57 0.41 7.52 6.83
CA LEU A 57 0.63 6.50 7.86
C LEU A 57 -0.43 5.41 7.75
N SER A 58 -0.01 4.15 7.84
CA SER A 58 -0.94 3.02 7.87
C SER A 58 -1.55 2.87 9.25
N ALA A 59 -2.84 2.56 9.28
CA ALA A 59 -3.48 2.11 10.50
C ALA A 59 -2.90 0.76 10.93
N SER A 60 -2.77 0.54 12.23
CA SER A 60 -2.28 -0.72 12.79
C SER A 60 -2.91 -1.03 14.15
N ALA A 61 -2.75 -2.27 14.58
CA ALA A 61 -3.11 -2.74 15.90
C ALA A 61 -2.06 -3.75 16.38
N LEU A 62 -1.70 -3.66 17.67
CA LEU A 62 -0.90 -4.68 18.34
C LEU A 62 -1.82 -5.80 18.81
N VAL A 63 -1.45 -7.03 18.51
CA VAL A 63 -2.28 -8.22 18.73
C VAL A 63 -1.48 -9.24 19.52
N PRO A 64 -2.04 -9.78 20.61
CA PRO A 64 -1.40 -10.88 21.33
C PRO A 64 -1.24 -12.11 20.44
N THR A 65 -0.15 -12.83 20.67
CA THR A 65 0.07 -14.14 20.06
C THR A 65 -0.36 -15.25 21.02
N THR A 66 -0.32 -16.49 20.56
CA THR A 66 -0.57 -17.66 21.43
C THR A 66 0.44 -17.80 22.58
N THR A 67 1.58 -17.10 22.51
CA THR A 67 2.60 -17.09 23.55
C THR A 67 2.53 -15.78 24.34
N LEU A 68 2.39 -15.90 25.67
CA LEU A 68 2.23 -14.76 26.57
C LEU A 68 3.44 -13.81 26.50
N GLY A 69 3.18 -12.50 26.46
CA GLY A 69 4.21 -11.47 26.43
C GLY A 69 4.72 -11.13 25.02
N ILE A 70 4.30 -11.86 23.98
CA ILE A 70 4.65 -11.58 22.59
C ILE A 70 3.43 -11.03 21.85
N THR A 71 3.63 -9.92 21.16
CA THR A 71 2.62 -9.28 20.32
C THR A 71 3.14 -9.11 18.90
N ASN A 72 2.28 -9.38 17.92
CA ASN A 72 2.53 -9.05 16.52
C ASN A 72 1.71 -7.82 16.11
N THR A 73 2.13 -7.14 15.05
CA THR A 73 1.40 -5.99 14.52
C THR A 73 0.58 -6.40 13.32
N VAL A 74 -0.73 -6.14 13.34
CA VAL A 74 -1.57 -6.22 12.14
C VAL A 74 -1.72 -4.81 11.59
N LYS A 75 -1.52 -4.62 10.30
CA LYS A 75 -1.43 -3.30 9.67
C LYS A 75 -2.19 -3.26 8.34
N ALA A 76 -2.74 -2.10 8.01
CA ALA A 76 -3.34 -1.86 6.70
C ALA A 76 -2.26 -1.80 5.60
N ILE A 77 -2.46 -2.56 4.53
CA ILE A 77 -1.54 -2.58 3.37
C ILE A 77 -1.48 -1.19 2.73
N THR A 78 -2.64 -0.57 2.52
CA THR A 78 -2.74 0.78 1.95
C THR A 78 -2.72 1.83 3.07
N PRO A 79 -1.72 2.73 3.11
CA PRO A 79 -1.63 3.75 4.15
C PRO A 79 -2.67 4.86 4.00
N GLY A 80 -3.18 5.37 5.12
CA GLY A 80 -4.12 6.48 5.17
C GLY A 80 -5.30 6.26 6.12
N PRO A 81 -6.21 7.25 6.21
CA PRO A 81 -7.29 7.26 7.19
C PRO A 81 -8.35 6.17 6.97
N LYS A 82 -8.54 5.70 5.73
CA LYS A 82 -9.42 4.56 5.43
C LYS A 82 -9.04 3.30 6.21
N GLY A 83 -7.75 3.12 6.49
CA GLY A 83 -7.26 1.98 7.26
C GLY A 83 -7.90 1.86 8.64
N ASN A 84 -8.35 2.97 9.24
CA ASN A 84 -8.98 2.97 10.57
C ASN A 84 -10.36 2.30 10.59
N GLN A 85 -11.00 2.13 9.43
CA GLN A 85 -12.29 1.43 9.32
C GLN A 85 -12.10 -0.08 9.16
N LEU A 86 -10.88 -0.53 8.89
CA LEU A 86 -10.56 -1.94 8.77
C LEU A 86 -10.54 -2.58 10.15
N ARG A 87 -11.14 -3.75 10.24
CA ARG A 87 -11.20 -4.56 11.45
C ARG A 87 -10.96 -6.01 11.13
N PHE A 88 -10.46 -6.76 12.10
CA PHE A 88 -10.26 -8.20 11.95
C PHE A 88 -10.57 -8.93 13.25
N ARG A 89 -10.77 -10.23 13.13
CA ARG A 89 -10.98 -11.14 14.26
C ARG A 89 -10.25 -12.45 13.99
N VAL A 90 -9.68 -13.00 15.05
CA VAL A 90 -9.06 -14.33 15.09
C VAL A 90 -9.86 -15.17 16.07
N SER A 91 -10.18 -16.41 15.70
CA SER A 91 -10.98 -17.31 16.53
C SER A 91 -10.63 -18.78 16.28
N ASN A 92 -11.16 -19.66 17.14
CA ASN A 92 -10.97 -21.10 17.06
C ASN A 92 -9.50 -21.50 17.14
N ASN A 93 -8.81 -21.05 18.20
CA ASN A 93 -7.38 -21.26 18.44
C ASN A 93 -6.50 -20.78 17.27
N GLY A 94 -6.82 -19.61 16.71
CA GLY A 94 -6.04 -19.01 15.62
C GLY A 94 -6.37 -19.51 14.22
N THR A 95 -7.30 -20.47 14.06
CA THR A 95 -7.55 -21.15 12.78
C THR A 95 -8.64 -20.54 11.92
N ILE A 96 -9.51 -19.70 12.48
CA ILE A 96 -10.55 -18.97 11.72
C ILE A 96 -10.27 -17.49 11.79
N LEU A 97 -10.13 -16.88 10.62
CA LEU A 97 -9.82 -15.48 10.44
C LEU A 97 -10.98 -14.75 9.77
N GLN A 98 -11.23 -13.54 10.24
CA GLN A 98 -12.20 -12.65 9.62
C GLN A 98 -11.54 -11.29 9.39
N VAL A 99 -11.62 -10.78 8.17
CA VAL A 99 -11.18 -9.43 7.81
C VAL A 99 -12.39 -8.68 7.28
N ALA A 100 -12.62 -7.47 7.77
CA ALA A 100 -13.78 -6.69 7.40
C ALA A 100 -13.43 -5.22 7.17
N ASP A 101 -14.14 -4.62 6.23
CA ASP A 101 -14.20 -3.18 6.04
C ASP A 101 -15.60 -2.67 6.48
N ASN A 102 -15.97 -1.47 6.07
CA ASN A 102 -17.28 -0.91 6.41
C ASN A 102 -18.46 -1.63 5.74
N GLU A 103 -18.23 -2.40 4.67
CA GLU A 103 -19.28 -2.94 3.79
C GLU A 103 -19.37 -4.46 3.86
N ASN A 104 -18.24 -5.16 3.95
CA ASN A 104 -18.13 -6.61 3.79
C ASN A 104 -17.26 -7.26 4.87
N ILE A 105 -17.50 -8.55 5.10
CA ILE A 105 -16.69 -9.41 5.97
C ILE A 105 -16.23 -10.62 5.18
N LEU A 106 -14.91 -10.76 5.01
CA LEU A 106 -14.26 -11.94 4.46
C LEU A 106 -13.92 -12.89 5.60
N THR A 107 -14.38 -14.13 5.53
CA THR A 107 -14.11 -15.17 6.53
C THR A 107 -13.33 -16.31 5.89
N SER A 108 -12.25 -16.76 6.55
CA SER A 108 -11.48 -17.91 6.11
C SER A 108 -12.24 -19.21 6.38
N GLN A 109 -11.93 -20.25 5.60
CA GLN A 109 -12.13 -21.61 6.08
C GLN A 109 -11.15 -21.89 7.24
N THR A 110 -11.41 -22.95 8.01
CA THR A 110 -10.50 -23.40 9.06
C THR A 110 -9.12 -23.67 8.47
N LEU A 111 -8.11 -23.00 8.99
CA LEU A 111 -6.73 -23.12 8.52
C LEU A 111 -6.10 -24.43 9.04
N GLU A 112 -5.79 -25.33 8.11
CA GLU A 112 -5.01 -26.54 8.41
C GLU A 112 -3.51 -26.22 8.41
N ALA A 113 -2.90 -26.25 9.60
CA ALA A 113 -1.53 -25.80 9.83
C ALA A 113 -0.59 -26.87 10.40
N ASN A 114 -1.06 -28.11 10.58
CA ASN A 114 -0.22 -29.21 11.06
C ASN A 114 0.74 -29.66 9.96
N ASP A 115 2.05 -29.49 10.17
CA ASP A 115 3.04 -29.71 9.12
C ASP A 115 3.90 -30.95 9.35
N LEU A 116 4.47 -31.09 10.54
CA LEU A 116 5.26 -32.27 10.89
C LEU A 116 5.07 -32.62 12.36
N ARG A 117 5.29 -33.89 12.68
CA ARG A 117 5.30 -34.42 14.04
C ARG A 117 6.69 -34.92 14.37
N ILE A 118 7.20 -34.59 15.55
CA ILE A 118 8.50 -35.07 16.05
C ILE A 118 8.33 -35.73 17.42
N GLN A 119 9.13 -36.77 17.67
CA GLN A 119 9.23 -37.40 18.99
C GLN A 119 10.66 -37.88 19.22
N TYR A 120 11.13 -37.70 20.45
CA TYR A 120 12.33 -38.34 20.94
C TYR A 120 11.96 -39.65 21.64
N ILE A 121 12.41 -40.77 21.07
CA ILE A 121 12.14 -42.14 21.55
C ILE A 121 13.34 -42.74 22.29
N GLY A 122 14.50 -42.07 22.29
CA GLY A 122 15.71 -42.53 22.97
C GLY A 122 15.65 -42.46 24.50
N ASN A 123 16.68 -42.90 25.20
CA ASN A 123 16.63 -43.15 26.65
C ASN A 123 17.06 -42.00 27.58
N ALA A 124 17.31 -40.79 27.07
CA ALA A 124 17.51 -39.63 27.93
C ALA A 124 16.24 -39.30 28.74
N SER A 125 16.41 -38.72 29.93
CA SER A 125 15.28 -38.42 30.83
C SER A 125 14.38 -37.32 30.28
N ASN A 126 14.96 -36.26 29.72
CA ASN A 126 14.22 -35.11 29.20
C ASN A 126 14.69 -34.78 27.79
N ALA A 127 13.77 -34.33 26.94
CA ALA A 127 14.09 -33.81 25.61
C ALA A 127 13.23 -32.56 25.33
N ILE A 128 13.87 -31.39 25.26
CA ILE A 128 13.19 -30.10 25.08
C ILE A 128 13.45 -29.59 23.67
N LEU A 129 12.38 -29.30 22.92
CA LEU A 129 12.42 -28.75 21.58
C LEU A 129 12.38 -27.21 21.61
N SER A 130 13.19 -26.61 20.75
CA SER A 130 13.15 -25.17 20.43
C SER A 130 13.42 -24.94 18.95
N PHE A 131 12.86 -23.86 18.41
CA PHE A 131 13.03 -23.43 17.03
C PHE A 131 12.92 -21.90 16.91
N ASP A 132 13.93 -21.23 16.39
CA ASP A 132 14.00 -19.76 16.30
C ASP A 132 13.84 -19.22 14.86
N GLY A 133 13.50 -20.08 13.89
CA GLY A 133 13.43 -19.74 12.48
C GLY A 133 14.71 -20.06 11.69
N ILE A 134 15.83 -20.28 12.38
CA ILE A 134 17.15 -20.59 11.78
C ILE A 134 17.61 -21.97 12.20
N THR A 135 17.56 -22.26 13.51
CA THR A 135 18.05 -23.51 14.09
C THR A 135 16.92 -24.24 14.80
N LEU A 136 16.68 -25.49 14.39
CA LEU A 136 15.82 -26.42 15.15
C LEU A 136 16.71 -27.24 16.08
N LYS A 137 16.41 -27.19 17.38
CA LYS A 137 17.21 -27.82 18.42
C LYS A 137 16.36 -28.69 19.34
N VAL A 138 16.82 -29.90 19.62
CA VAL A 138 16.35 -30.71 20.76
C VAL A 138 17.50 -30.88 21.74
N THR A 139 17.32 -30.40 22.96
CA THR A 139 18.32 -30.51 24.03
C THR A 139 17.94 -31.67 24.95
N LEU A 140 18.82 -32.64 25.08
CA LEU A 140 18.68 -33.76 26.01
C LEU A 140 19.25 -33.36 27.37
N SER A 141 18.55 -33.70 28.45
CA SER A 141 19.02 -33.40 29.80
C SER A 141 18.55 -34.45 30.82
N GLY A 142 19.07 -34.34 32.05
CA GLY A 142 18.85 -35.31 33.12
C GLY A 142 19.86 -36.47 33.05
N THR A 143 19.38 -37.72 33.10
CA THR A 143 20.26 -38.89 32.95
C THR A 143 20.83 -38.93 31.55
N ALA A 144 22.15 -39.07 31.44
CA ALA A 144 22.84 -39.18 30.16
C ALA A 144 22.31 -40.37 29.36
N SER A 145 22.07 -40.14 28.06
CA SER A 145 21.70 -41.23 27.14
C SER A 145 22.80 -42.31 27.14
N THR A 146 22.37 -43.57 27.08
CA THR A 146 23.26 -44.72 26.86
C THR A 146 23.00 -45.40 25.52
N ASP A 147 22.03 -44.91 24.74
CA ASP A 147 21.63 -45.43 23.43
C ASP A 147 22.30 -44.71 22.25
N LEU A 148 23.36 -43.93 22.53
CA LEU A 148 24.10 -43.11 21.57
C LEU A 148 23.31 -41.93 20.99
N SER A 149 22.08 -41.68 21.41
CA SER A 149 21.37 -40.47 21.04
C SER A 149 22.05 -39.23 21.63
N LYS A 150 22.00 -38.14 20.88
CA LYS A 150 22.65 -36.86 21.21
C LYS A 150 21.67 -35.71 21.05
N ASP A 151 22.05 -34.55 21.55
CA ASP A 151 21.38 -33.30 21.22
C ASP A 151 21.26 -33.17 19.70
N LEU A 152 20.09 -32.74 19.25
CA LEU A 152 19.80 -32.46 17.86
C LEU A 152 19.99 -30.97 17.63
N VAL A 153 20.84 -30.59 16.68
CA VAL A 153 21.01 -29.19 16.26
C VAL A 153 21.01 -29.16 14.73
N ILE A 154 20.00 -28.51 14.16
CA ILE A 154 19.76 -28.50 12.71
C ILE A 154 19.70 -27.06 12.24
N ASP A 155 20.59 -26.67 11.33
CA ASP A 155 20.43 -25.45 10.55
C ASP A 155 19.37 -25.68 9.46
N ILE A 156 18.24 -25.00 9.56
CA ILE A 156 17.11 -25.14 8.64
C ILE A 156 17.50 -24.72 7.22
N LYS A 157 18.50 -23.86 7.03
CA LYS A 157 18.95 -23.47 5.69
C LYS A 157 19.52 -24.65 4.90
N SER A 158 20.07 -25.67 5.57
CA SER A 158 20.59 -26.88 4.94
C SER A 158 19.49 -27.86 4.51
N TYR A 159 18.26 -27.72 5.03
CA TYR A 159 17.12 -28.60 4.75
C TYR A 159 15.93 -27.74 4.36
N SER A 160 15.90 -27.32 3.10
CA SER A 160 15.00 -26.29 2.61
C SER A 160 13.52 -26.68 2.65
N THR A 161 13.23 -27.98 2.49
CA THR A 161 11.87 -28.52 2.49
C THR A 161 11.55 -29.33 3.75
N LEU A 162 10.27 -29.46 4.07
CA LEU A 162 9.82 -30.28 5.19
C LEU A 162 10.17 -31.77 4.99
N SER A 163 10.14 -32.27 3.76
CA SER A 163 10.51 -33.66 3.46
C SER A 163 11.97 -33.95 3.80
N GLU A 164 12.88 -33.06 3.39
CA GLU A 164 14.31 -33.15 3.71
C GLU A 164 14.55 -33.09 5.23
N LEU A 165 13.87 -32.16 5.90
CA LEU A 165 13.98 -32.00 7.36
C LEU A 165 13.51 -33.25 8.11
N VAL A 166 12.34 -33.80 7.75
CA VAL A 166 11.78 -35.02 8.35
C VAL A 166 12.70 -36.22 8.13
N SER A 167 13.25 -36.35 6.92
CA SER A 167 14.19 -37.42 6.57
C SER A 167 15.47 -37.33 7.39
N TYR A 168 16.01 -36.12 7.56
CA TYR A 168 17.20 -35.92 8.37
C TYR A 168 16.94 -36.20 9.85
N ILE A 169 15.85 -35.69 10.44
CA ILE A 169 15.49 -35.97 11.85
C ILE A 169 15.36 -37.48 12.08
N SER A 170 14.68 -38.18 11.18
CA SER A 170 14.48 -39.64 11.29
C SER A 170 15.75 -40.46 11.06
N SER A 171 16.81 -39.87 10.48
CA SER A 171 18.12 -40.50 10.37
C SER A 171 18.93 -40.44 11.66
N GLN A 172 18.54 -39.60 12.63
CA GLN A 172 19.24 -39.44 13.90
C GLN A 172 18.77 -40.50 14.92
N VAL A 173 19.74 -41.08 15.62
CA VAL A 173 19.46 -42.12 16.63
C VAL A 173 18.61 -41.54 17.76
N GLY A 174 17.53 -42.24 18.10
CA GLY A 174 16.61 -41.85 19.17
C GLY A 174 15.52 -40.85 18.77
N TYR A 175 15.43 -40.46 17.49
CA TYR A 175 14.40 -39.54 16.99
C TYR A 175 13.50 -40.19 15.95
N THR A 176 12.23 -39.77 15.93
CA THR A 176 11.29 -40.10 14.85
C THR A 176 10.55 -38.83 14.44
N ALA A 177 10.36 -38.66 13.13
CA ALA A 177 9.54 -37.60 12.57
C ALA A 177 8.57 -38.13 11.52
N LEU A 178 7.40 -37.50 11.42
CA LEU A 178 6.37 -37.80 10.43
C LEU A 178 5.93 -36.52 9.76
N LEU A 179 5.92 -36.51 8.43
CA LEU A 179 5.35 -35.43 7.63
C LEU A 179 3.82 -35.55 7.64
N LEU A 180 3.12 -34.45 7.98
CA LEU A 180 1.66 -34.37 7.99
C LEU A 180 1.12 -33.47 6.87
N SER A 181 1.96 -32.63 6.29
CA SER A 181 1.62 -31.74 5.18
C SER A 181 2.26 -32.15 3.85
N GLN A 182 2.23 -31.24 2.87
CA GLN A 182 2.92 -31.40 1.59
C GLN A 182 4.45 -31.41 1.75
N PRO A 183 5.17 -32.25 0.98
CA PRO A 183 6.62 -32.42 1.11
C PRO A 183 7.42 -31.18 0.71
N ASP A 184 6.95 -30.44 -0.30
CA ASP A 184 7.68 -29.31 -0.90
C ASP A 184 7.53 -28.00 -0.12
N ARG A 185 6.77 -28.00 0.99
CA ARG A 185 6.65 -26.82 1.85
C ARG A 185 8.00 -26.47 2.44
N LYS A 186 8.28 -25.17 2.54
CA LYS A 186 9.54 -24.68 3.08
C LYS A 186 9.57 -24.85 4.60
N SER A 187 10.67 -25.37 5.12
CA SER A 187 10.90 -25.59 6.55
C SER A 187 10.94 -24.30 7.37
N ASN A 188 11.34 -23.18 6.76
CA ASN A 188 11.35 -21.86 7.41
C ASN A 188 9.97 -21.22 7.62
N THR A 189 8.89 -21.91 7.25
CA THR A 189 7.49 -21.46 7.47
C THR A 189 6.91 -21.93 8.79
N LEU A 190 7.60 -22.82 9.51
CA LEU A 190 7.18 -23.29 10.83
C LEU A 190 7.15 -22.14 11.84
N ASP A 191 6.22 -22.23 12.79
CA ASP A 191 6.09 -21.29 13.90
C ASP A 191 7.27 -21.47 14.86
N HIS A 192 7.76 -20.37 15.43
CA HIS A 192 8.86 -20.41 16.39
C HIS A 192 8.44 -21.15 17.67
N ILE A 193 9.39 -21.78 18.34
CA ILE A 193 9.26 -22.44 19.64
C ILE A 193 10.42 -21.95 20.50
N LEU A 194 10.14 -21.09 21.47
CA LEU A 194 11.14 -20.52 22.35
C LEU A 194 11.57 -21.54 23.41
N LEU A 195 12.82 -21.45 23.85
CA LEU A 195 13.36 -22.30 24.91
C LEU A 195 12.55 -22.17 26.22
N THR A 196 11.99 -20.99 26.50
CA THR A 196 11.18 -20.71 27.70
C THR A 196 9.86 -21.47 27.73
N GLU A 197 9.37 -21.98 26.58
CA GLU A 197 8.14 -22.78 26.51
C GLU A 197 8.36 -24.22 26.99
N ASN A 198 9.61 -24.67 27.14
CA ASN A 198 9.98 -26.00 27.66
C ASN A 198 9.17 -27.15 27.02
N LEU A 199 9.03 -27.12 25.69
CA LEU A 199 8.19 -28.08 24.98
C LEU A 199 8.84 -29.47 24.99
N ASP A 200 8.24 -30.39 25.74
CA ASP A 200 8.72 -31.78 25.87
C ASP A 200 8.33 -32.65 24.67
N VAL A 201 9.34 -33.24 24.03
CA VAL A 201 9.19 -34.19 22.91
C VAL A 201 9.47 -35.65 23.30
N LYS A 202 9.78 -35.92 24.58
CA LYS A 202 9.99 -37.28 25.10
C LYS A 202 8.69 -37.95 25.51
N SER A 203 7.88 -37.29 26.34
CA SER A 203 6.68 -37.91 26.91
C SER A 203 5.58 -38.14 25.89
N SER A 204 5.51 -37.31 24.84
CA SER A 204 4.53 -37.45 23.75
C SER A 204 5.05 -36.82 22.45
N PRO A 205 4.59 -37.30 21.29
CA PRO A 205 4.92 -36.70 20.01
C PRO A 205 4.32 -35.28 19.89
N GLN A 206 5.13 -34.31 19.48
CA GLN A 206 4.70 -32.92 19.31
C GLN A 206 4.49 -32.59 17.83
N ILE A 207 3.42 -31.84 17.54
CA ILE A 207 3.12 -31.37 16.18
C ILE A 207 3.62 -29.94 16.03
N LEU A 208 4.53 -29.73 15.09
CA LEU A 208 4.98 -28.41 14.68
C LEU A 208 4.04 -27.89 13.60
N LYS A 209 3.69 -26.61 13.71
CA LYS A 209 2.69 -25.95 12.89
C LYS A 209 3.30 -24.79 12.11
N SER A 210 2.65 -24.38 11.02
CA SER A 210 2.91 -23.11 10.31
C SER A 210 1.70 -22.19 10.36
N LEU A 211 1.08 -22.07 11.54
CA LEU A 211 -0.20 -21.37 11.67
C LEU A 211 -0.04 -19.87 11.34
N LEU A 212 1.03 -19.22 11.81
CA LEU A 212 1.23 -17.80 11.49
C LEU A 212 1.40 -17.59 9.99
N PHE A 213 2.16 -18.45 9.31
CA PHE A 213 2.33 -18.37 7.86
C PHE A 213 1.00 -18.49 7.11
N ARG A 214 0.10 -19.37 7.57
CA ARG A 214 -1.26 -19.49 7.02
C ARG A 214 -2.09 -18.23 7.29
N GLN A 215 -1.94 -17.64 8.48
CA GLN A 215 -2.61 -16.40 8.83
C GLN A 215 -2.10 -15.25 7.93
N GLU A 216 -0.79 -15.07 7.81
CA GLU A 216 -0.14 -14.10 6.91
C GLU A 216 -0.64 -14.23 5.47
N ALA A 217 -0.70 -15.46 4.95
CA ALA A 217 -1.19 -15.72 3.59
C ALA A 217 -2.65 -15.28 3.40
N PHE A 218 -3.53 -15.58 4.37
CA PHE A 218 -4.94 -15.16 4.30
C PHE A 218 -5.10 -13.64 4.36
N PHE A 219 -4.45 -12.99 5.33
CA PHE A 219 -4.47 -11.52 5.47
C PHE A 219 -3.98 -10.86 4.17
N ASN A 220 -2.84 -11.29 3.62
CA ASN A 220 -2.32 -10.75 2.37
C ASN A 220 -3.25 -11.02 1.17
N SER A 221 -3.89 -12.18 1.12
CA SER A 221 -4.85 -12.51 0.03
C SER A 221 -6.11 -11.64 0.05
N SER A 222 -6.47 -11.08 1.21
CA SER A 222 -7.59 -10.13 1.30
C SER A 222 -7.29 -8.79 0.61
N GLY A 223 -6.02 -8.45 0.38
CA GLY A 223 -5.59 -7.16 -0.16
C GLY A 223 -5.76 -5.97 0.80
N LEU A 224 -6.26 -6.19 2.01
CA LEU A 224 -6.56 -5.13 2.98
C LEU A 224 -5.50 -5.02 4.09
N LEU A 225 -5.05 -6.16 4.62
CA LEU A 225 -4.27 -6.23 5.84
C LEU A 225 -3.01 -7.09 5.66
N GLU A 226 -1.94 -6.75 6.38
CA GLU A 226 -0.69 -7.51 6.49
C GLU A 226 -0.36 -7.74 7.97
N ILE A 227 0.31 -8.85 8.28
CA ILE A 227 0.87 -9.12 9.62
C ILE A 227 2.36 -8.84 9.56
N ILE A 228 2.86 -8.09 10.54
CA ILE A 228 4.28 -7.83 10.77
C ILE A 228 4.64 -8.51 12.08
N SER A 229 5.44 -9.57 11.97
CA SER A 229 5.93 -10.38 13.08
C SER A 229 7.44 -10.19 13.25
N GLN A 230 7.88 -10.06 14.51
CA GLN A 230 9.32 -10.16 14.84
C GLN A 230 9.68 -11.60 15.20
N GLU A 231 8.82 -12.25 15.97
CA GLU A 231 8.87 -13.68 16.25
C GLU A 231 7.67 -14.35 15.58
N LYS A 232 7.90 -15.48 14.89
CA LYS A 232 6.83 -16.16 14.16
C LYS A 232 5.91 -16.96 15.08
N LYS A 233 5.14 -16.26 15.89
CA LYS A 233 4.11 -16.80 16.76
C LYS A 233 2.72 -16.49 16.20
N PRO A 234 1.81 -17.47 16.09
CA PRO A 234 0.47 -17.23 15.57
C PRO A 234 -0.32 -16.29 16.48
N LEU A 235 -1.22 -15.51 15.88
CA LEU A 235 -2.14 -14.65 16.61
C LEU A 235 -3.08 -15.48 17.49
N SER A 236 -3.33 -15.02 18.71
CA SER A 236 -4.30 -15.67 19.61
C SER A 236 -5.73 -15.32 19.24
N ASP A 237 -6.68 -16.06 19.80
CA ASP A 237 -8.10 -15.74 19.70
C ASP A 237 -8.40 -14.36 20.30
N LEU A 238 -9.33 -13.65 19.64
CA LEU A 238 -9.79 -12.32 20.02
C LEU A 238 -11.25 -12.39 20.42
N SER A 239 -11.58 -11.73 21.53
CA SER A 239 -12.94 -11.69 22.08
C SER A 239 -13.95 -11.08 21.12
N GLY A 240 -13.51 -10.19 20.23
CA GLY A 240 -14.30 -9.57 19.18
C GLY A 240 -13.44 -9.01 18.06
N PHE A 241 -14.04 -8.19 17.21
CA PHE A 241 -13.31 -7.46 16.18
C PHE A 241 -12.40 -6.41 16.80
N VAL A 242 -11.14 -6.39 16.37
CA VAL A 242 -10.17 -5.35 16.68
C VAL A 242 -10.12 -4.40 15.49
N TYR A 243 -10.32 -3.12 15.75
CA TYR A 243 -10.17 -2.06 14.76
C TYR A 243 -8.71 -1.62 14.69
N LEU A 244 -8.24 -1.34 13.47
CA LEU A 244 -6.97 -0.65 13.29
C LEU A 244 -7.10 0.83 13.67
N SER A 245 -5.99 1.44 14.07
CA SER A 245 -5.94 2.86 14.43
C SER A 245 -4.64 3.52 14.00
N GLY A 246 -4.60 4.86 14.03
CA GLY A 246 -3.40 5.65 13.72
C GLY A 246 -3.15 5.90 12.24
N GLY A 247 -4.04 5.45 11.34
CA GLY A 247 -3.97 5.78 9.93
C GLY A 247 -4.31 7.25 9.69
N VAL A 248 -3.39 8.02 9.11
CA VAL A 248 -3.60 9.46 8.84
C VAL A 248 -2.98 9.86 7.50
N THR A 249 -3.52 10.92 6.91
CA THR A 249 -2.91 11.56 5.74
C THR A 249 -1.65 12.28 6.19
N GLY A 250 -0.52 11.98 5.54
CA GLY A 250 0.74 12.65 5.82
C GLY A 250 0.73 14.08 5.29
N ALA A 251 1.41 14.99 5.98
CA ALA A 251 1.63 16.34 5.47
C ALA A 251 2.44 16.28 4.16
N THR A 252 2.00 17.02 3.16
CA THR A 252 2.76 17.20 1.93
C THR A 252 3.79 18.30 2.13
N THR A 253 4.98 18.09 1.58
CA THR A 253 6.04 19.11 1.54
C THR A 253 6.38 19.42 0.09
N THR A 254 6.98 20.58 -0.17
CA THR A 254 7.50 20.93 -1.51
C THR A 254 8.37 19.81 -2.07
N LYS A 255 9.27 19.25 -1.25
CA LYS A 255 10.15 18.14 -1.64
C LYS A 255 9.37 16.90 -2.08
N SER A 256 8.24 16.59 -1.43
CA SER A 256 7.38 15.46 -1.82
C SER A 256 6.79 15.61 -3.22
N TYR A 257 6.48 16.83 -3.65
CA TYR A 257 6.03 17.11 -5.01
C TYR A 257 7.19 17.02 -6.02
N LEU A 258 8.36 17.57 -5.69
CA LEU A 258 9.55 17.49 -6.55
C LEU A 258 9.94 16.03 -6.82
N ASP A 259 9.99 15.20 -5.78
CA ASP A 259 10.29 13.76 -5.91
C ASP A 259 9.26 13.01 -6.74
N ALA A 260 7.99 13.44 -6.67
CA ALA A 260 6.93 12.88 -7.48
C ALA A 260 7.06 13.28 -8.95
N ILE A 261 7.45 14.53 -9.24
CA ILE A 261 7.75 14.99 -10.60
C ILE A 261 8.94 14.19 -11.15
N ASP A 262 10.03 14.05 -10.40
CA ASP A 262 11.16 13.21 -10.81
C ASP A 262 10.74 11.76 -11.08
N THR A 263 9.88 11.19 -10.23
CA THR A 263 9.35 9.84 -10.48
C THR A 263 8.56 9.76 -11.79
N VAL A 264 7.78 10.79 -12.15
CA VAL A 264 6.98 10.82 -13.38
C VAL A 264 7.83 10.98 -14.63
N PHE A 265 8.87 11.83 -14.58
CA PHE A 265 9.71 12.14 -15.74
C PHE A 265 10.90 11.19 -15.89
N ASP A 266 11.54 10.80 -14.79
CA ASP A 266 12.81 10.07 -14.82
C ASP A 266 12.60 8.54 -14.71
N THR A 267 11.36 8.07 -14.57
CA THR A 267 11.03 6.63 -14.51
C THR A 267 9.88 6.23 -15.43
N GLU A 268 9.88 4.96 -15.84
CA GLU A 268 8.80 4.37 -16.64
C GLU A 268 7.52 4.08 -15.82
N ALA A 269 7.56 4.27 -14.50
CA ALA A 269 6.46 3.86 -13.62
C ALA A 269 5.18 4.67 -13.86
N VAL A 270 5.29 5.93 -14.31
CA VAL A 270 4.15 6.84 -14.47
C VAL A 270 4.28 7.68 -15.74
N LYS A 271 4.27 7.03 -16.91
CA LYS A 271 4.19 7.77 -18.18
C LYS A 271 2.78 8.25 -18.50
N GLY A 272 2.67 9.52 -18.84
CA GLY A 272 1.48 10.20 -19.34
C GLY A 272 1.87 11.45 -20.11
N PHE A 273 1.16 11.73 -21.21
CA PHE A 273 1.44 12.89 -22.08
C PHE A 273 1.04 14.22 -21.45
N TYR A 274 0.00 14.21 -20.59
CA TYR A 274 -0.42 15.37 -19.79
C TYR A 274 -0.19 15.09 -18.30
N VAL A 275 0.56 15.95 -17.63
CA VAL A 275 0.95 15.84 -16.22
C VAL A 275 0.42 17.03 -15.43
N ASN A 276 -0.41 16.79 -14.41
CA ASN A 276 -0.96 17.86 -13.57
C ASN A 276 -0.48 17.71 -12.12
N VAL A 277 -0.05 18.81 -11.52
CA VAL A 277 0.22 18.89 -10.08
C VAL A 277 -0.95 19.56 -9.37
N CYS A 278 -1.52 18.87 -8.38
CA CYS A 278 -2.65 19.39 -7.59
C CYS A 278 -2.13 20.32 -6.47
N THR A 279 -1.51 21.44 -6.85
CA THR A 279 -0.95 22.42 -5.92
C THR A 279 -0.82 23.80 -6.58
N SER A 280 -0.74 24.83 -5.73
CA SER A 280 -0.50 26.23 -6.10
C SER A 280 0.89 26.72 -5.67
N LEU A 281 1.74 25.83 -5.15
CA LEU A 281 3.08 26.19 -4.69
C LEU A 281 4.00 26.59 -5.86
N GLU A 282 4.50 27.81 -5.81
CA GLU A 282 5.39 28.38 -6.84
C GLU A 282 6.63 27.52 -7.12
N PRO A 283 7.39 27.02 -6.13
CA PRO A 283 8.56 26.17 -6.41
C PRO A 283 8.21 24.88 -7.15
N VAL A 284 7.01 24.33 -6.93
CA VAL A 284 6.56 23.11 -7.62
C VAL A 284 6.17 23.42 -9.07
N ARG A 285 5.47 24.55 -9.29
CA ARG A 285 5.10 25.04 -10.62
C ARG A 285 6.33 25.28 -11.50
N LEU A 286 7.31 26.01 -10.97
CA LEU A 286 8.54 26.32 -11.71
C LEU A 286 9.36 25.07 -12.01
N TYR A 287 9.48 24.14 -11.04
CA TYR A 287 10.19 22.89 -11.27
C TYR A 287 9.53 22.00 -12.34
N LEU A 288 8.19 21.96 -12.37
CA LEU A 288 7.47 21.26 -13.43
C LEU A 288 7.72 21.92 -14.79
N ALA A 289 7.75 23.25 -14.87
CA ALA A 289 8.07 23.99 -16.08
C ALA A 289 9.46 23.63 -16.62
N ASP A 290 10.47 23.57 -15.76
CA ASP A 290 11.84 23.20 -16.13
C ASP A 290 11.92 21.75 -16.65
N LYS A 291 11.26 20.80 -15.98
CA LYS A 291 11.20 19.40 -16.43
C LYS A 291 10.50 19.25 -17.78
N LEU A 292 9.45 20.03 -18.04
CA LEU A 292 8.77 20.05 -19.33
C LEU A 292 9.64 20.66 -20.42
N ALA A 293 10.33 21.77 -20.14
CA ALA A 293 11.24 22.39 -21.09
C ALA A 293 12.38 21.44 -21.49
N ASN A 294 12.93 20.71 -20.52
CA ASN A 294 13.93 19.68 -20.80
C ASN A 294 13.35 18.50 -21.59
N GLY A 295 12.20 17.94 -21.17
CA GLY A 295 11.56 16.80 -21.84
C GLY A 295 11.21 17.08 -23.30
N ASN A 296 10.71 18.28 -23.62
CA ASN A 296 10.36 18.70 -24.98
C ASN A 296 11.58 19.20 -25.79
N SER A 297 12.78 19.25 -25.19
CA SER A 297 14.00 19.57 -25.93
C SER A 297 14.48 18.36 -26.76
N ALA A 298 15.39 18.62 -27.70
CA ALA A 298 16.02 17.56 -28.49
C ALA A 298 16.75 16.52 -27.62
N GLU A 299 17.25 16.92 -26.44
CA GLU A 299 17.97 16.04 -25.52
C GLU A 299 17.01 15.16 -24.70
N GLY A 300 15.88 15.72 -24.24
CA GLY A 300 14.89 14.99 -23.44
C GLY A 300 14.07 13.99 -24.26
N SER A 301 13.67 14.36 -25.48
CA SER A 301 12.91 13.51 -26.42
C SER A 301 11.66 12.83 -25.79
N ASP A 302 11.03 13.50 -24.83
CA ASP A 302 9.87 13.00 -24.07
C ASP A 302 8.81 14.11 -24.02
N GLU A 303 8.10 14.27 -25.15
CA GLU A 303 7.13 15.34 -25.36
C GLU A 303 5.96 15.19 -24.37
N ARG A 304 5.80 16.21 -23.51
CA ARG A 304 4.79 16.22 -22.43
C ARG A 304 4.31 17.63 -22.15
N PHE A 305 3.10 17.72 -21.62
CA PHE A 305 2.46 18.97 -21.25
C PHE A 305 2.06 18.98 -19.78
N GLY A 306 2.19 20.15 -19.14
CA GLY A 306 1.99 20.35 -17.71
C GLY A 306 0.72 21.08 -17.33
N GLY A 307 0.34 20.99 -16.06
CA GLY A 307 -0.64 21.88 -15.46
C GLY A 307 -0.40 22.10 -13.96
N ALA A 308 -0.54 23.35 -13.52
CA ALA A 308 -0.40 23.77 -12.12
C ALA A 308 -1.34 24.94 -11.80
N GLY A 309 -1.46 25.30 -10.52
CA GLY A 309 -2.24 26.45 -10.07
C GLY A 309 -1.40 27.65 -9.66
N LEU A 310 -2.05 28.81 -9.56
CA LEU A 310 -1.51 29.99 -8.88
C LEU A 310 -1.95 30.07 -7.44
N ASP A 311 -1.14 30.74 -6.63
CA ASP A 311 -1.46 31.06 -5.24
C ASP A 311 -2.54 32.14 -5.18
N LEU A 312 -3.66 31.80 -4.54
CA LEU A 312 -4.81 32.69 -4.43
C LEU A 312 -4.69 33.71 -3.29
N GLU A 313 -3.68 33.58 -2.43
CA GLU A 313 -3.36 34.61 -1.43
C GLU A 313 -2.69 35.83 -2.06
N LYS A 314 -2.05 35.64 -3.23
CA LYS A 314 -1.48 36.73 -4.03
C LYS A 314 -2.56 37.54 -4.75
N SER A 315 -2.30 38.84 -4.91
CA SER A 315 -3.17 39.72 -5.69
C SER A 315 -3.23 39.30 -7.17
N ILE A 316 -4.24 39.79 -7.90
CA ILE A 316 -4.40 39.50 -9.34
C ILE A 316 -3.17 39.94 -10.14
N ASP A 317 -2.60 41.12 -9.85
CA ASP A 317 -1.43 41.61 -10.58
C ASP A 317 -0.17 40.77 -10.26
N GLU A 318 0.03 40.35 -9.01
CA GLU A 318 1.13 39.44 -8.65
C GLU A 318 0.98 38.07 -9.33
N ARG A 319 -0.24 37.53 -9.41
CA ARG A 319 -0.53 36.29 -10.15
C ARG A 319 -0.25 36.42 -11.65
N ILE A 320 -0.48 37.58 -12.24
CA ILE A 320 -0.12 37.86 -13.63
C ILE A 320 1.41 37.84 -13.81
N GLU A 321 2.15 38.45 -12.89
CA GLU A 321 3.62 38.41 -12.92
C GLU A 321 4.15 36.97 -12.71
N ASP A 322 3.51 36.16 -11.88
CA ASP A 322 3.81 34.73 -11.70
C ASP A 322 3.64 33.92 -13.01
N ILE A 323 2.63 34.22 -13.83
CA ILE A 323 2.47 33.59 -15.16
C ILE A 323 3.63 33.99 -16.07
N LYS A 324 3.96 35.28 -16.10
CA LYS A 324 5.07 35.80 -16.92
C LYS A 324 6.40 35.21 -16.49
N SER A 325 6.64 35.01 -15.20
CA SER A 325 7.88 34.42 -14.69
C SER A 325 7.98 32.93 -14.99
N THR A 326 6.85 32.23 -15.03
CA THR A 326 6.80 30.81 -15.38
C THR A 326 7.17 30.55 -16.84
N ASN A 327 6.84 31.48 -17.75
CA ASN A 327 7.27 31.54 -19.16
C ASN A 327 7.45 30.18 -19.86
N SER A 328 6.46 29.29 -19.77
CA SER A 328 6.52 27.95 -20.34
C SER A 328 5.40 27.74 -21.34
N GLU A 329 5.78 27.38 -22.57
CA GLU A 329 4.83 27.04 -23.65
C GLU A 329 4.22 25.64 -23.50
N TYR A 330 4.82 24.80 -22.66
CA TYR A 330 4.38 23.41 -22.43
C TYR A 330 3.47 23.27 -21.22
N MET A 331 3.14 24.35 -20.50
CA MET A 331 2.40 24.28 -19.25
C MET A 331 1.18 25.19 -19.22
N VAL A 332 0.09 24.66 -18.68
CA VAL A 332 -1.14 25.41 -18.41
C VAL A 332 -1.15 25.86 -16.96
N VAL A 333 -1.20 27.17 -16.75
CA VAL A 333 -1.24 27.75 -15.40
C VAL A 333 -2.66 28.22 -15.11
N GLY A 334 -3.32 27.53 -14.17
CA GLY A 334 -4.67 27.87 -13.78
C GLY A 334 -4.71 29.12 -12.90
N PHE A 335 -5.35 30.16 -13.41
CA PHE A 335 -5.40 31.47 -12.77
C PHE A 335 -6.47 31.60 -11.68
N SER A 336 -7.72 31.34 -12.04
CA SER A 336 -8.89 31.59 -11.18
C SER A 336 -9.32 30.33 -10.42
N PRO A 337 -9.89 30.48 -9.21
CA PRO A 337 -10.58 29.39 -8.54
C PRO A 337 -11.82 28.92 -9.33
N LEU A 338 -12.22 27.68 -9.08
CA LEU A 338 -13.49 27.13 -9.57
C LEU A 338 -14.21 26.38 -8.46
N THR A 339 -15.55 26.34 -8.51
CA THR A 339 -16.37 25.53 -7.61
C THR A 339 -16.96 24.32 -8.35
N ARG A 340 -16.79 23.14 -7.76
CA ARG A 340 -17.28 21.88 -8.31
C ARG A 340 -17.62 20.89 -7.20
N TYR A 341 -18.43 19.89 -7.53
CA TYR A 341 -18.63 18.73 -6.66
C TYR A 341 -17.31 18.00 -6.41
N LYS A 342 -17.11 17.56 -5.17
CA LYS A 342 -16.05 16.62 -4.78
C LYS A 342 -16.29 15.26 -5.45
N ALA A 343 -15.33 14.35 -5.29
CA ALA A 343 -15.43 12.97 -5.75
C ALA A 343 -16.68 12.24 -5.25
N ASP A 344 -17.26 12.67 -4.12
CA ASP A 344 -18.52 12.13 -3.58
C ASP A 344 -19.78 12.51 -4.38
N ARG A 345 -19.68 13.47 -5.32
CA ARG A 345 -20.77 14.02 -6.15
C ARG A 345 -21.91 14.68 -5.35
N ILE A 346 -21.69 14.98 -4.08
CA ILE A 346 -22.71 15.55 -3.18
C ILE A 346 -22.23 16.90 -2.66
N ASN A 347 -21.01 16.97 -2.16
CA ASN A 347 -20.49 18.17 -1.53
C ASN A 347 -19.76 19.07 -2.53
N LEU A 348 -20.00 20.37 -2.46
CA LEU A 348 -19.25 21.35 -3.24
C LEU A 348 -17.92 21.71 -2.57
N LYS A 349 -16.92 22.03 -3.39
CA LYS A 349 -15.64 22.61 -2.96
C LYS A 349 -15.17 23.61 -3.99
N THR A 350 -14.63 24.73 -3.50
CA THR A 350 -13.87 25.67 -4.33
C THR A 350 -12.42 25.26 -4.33
N TYR A 351 -11.88 25.00 -5.52
CA TYR A 351 -10.49 24.62 -5.73
C TYR A 351 -9.70 25.82 -6.25
N PRO A 352 -8.40 25.91 -5.92
CA PRO A 352 -7.49 26.80 -6.61
C PRO A 352 -7.39 26.47 -8.11
N GLY A 353 -6.73 27.36 -8.85
CA GLY A 353 -6.64 27.26 -10.31
C GLY A 353 -6.01 25.98 -10.83
N TRP A 354 -5.27 25.21 -10.02
CA TRP A 354 -4.73 23.91 -10.44
C TRP A 354 -5.82 22.95 -10.94
N MET A 355 -7.05 23.05 -10.43
CA MET A 355 -8.17 22.24 -10.93
C MET A 355 -8.56 22.65 -12.35
N ILE A 356 -8.52 23.94 -12.70
CA ILE A 356 -8.75 24.40 -14.08
C ILE A 356 -7.69 23.79 -15.01
N ALA A 357 -6.42 23.80 -14.61
CA ALA A 357 -5.35 23.20 -15.39
C ALA A 357 -5.58 21.70 -15.61
N ALA A 358 -6.03 20.98 -14.57
CA ALA A 358 -6.40 19.57 -14.67
C ALA A 358 -7.55 19.33 -15.66
N LEU A 359 -8.63 20.13 -15.62
CA LEU A 359 -9.74 20.03 -16.56
C LEU A 359 -9.32 20.38 -18.00
N HIS A 360 -8.52 21.42 -18.18
CA HIS A 360 -8.00 21.81 -19.49
C HIS A 360 -7.20 20.66 -20.12
N ASN A 361 -6.25 20.12 -19.37
CA ASN A 361 -5.40 19.03 -19.82
C ASN A 361 -6.19 17.74 -20.03
N ALA A 362 -7.25 17.51 -19.25
CA ALA A 362 -8.18 16.41 -19.49
C ALA A 362 -8.98 16.57 -20.79
N ILE A 363 -9.45 17.78 -21.12
CA ILE A 363 -10.09 18.05 -22.43
C ILE A 363 -9.10 17.72 -23.54
N LYS A 364 -7.86 18.22 -23.44
CA LYS A 364 -6.83 17.98 -24.45
C LYS A 364 -6.49 16.49 -24.61
N ALA A 365 -6.36 15.77 -23.50
CA ALA A 365 -6.13 14.33 -23.48
C ALA A 365 -7.32 13.51 -24.03
N SER A 366 -8.55 13.98 -23.83
CA SER A 366 -9.77 13.35 -24.36
C SER A 366 -10.02 13.64 -25.84
N SER A 367 -9.39 14.70 -26.35
CA SER A 367 -9.65 15.25 -27.68
C SER A 367 -8.71 14.70 -28.73
N ASN A 368 -9.15 14.73 -29.99
CA ASN A 368 -8.20 14.75 -31.10
C ASN A 368 -7.35 16.02 -30.98
N VAL A 369 -6.03 15.93 -31.19
CA VAL A 369 -5.04 17.01 -31.06
C VAL A 369 -5.44 18.33 -31.74
N ARG A 370 -6.38 18.27 -32.70
CA ARG A 370 -6.94 19.40 -33.46
C ARG A 370 -7.99 20.23 -32.72
N GLU A 371 -8.58 19.73 -31.63
CA GLU A 371 -9.65 20.43 -30.90
C GLU A 371 -9.06 21.34 -29.81
N THR A 372 -9.58 22.56 -29.71
CA THR A 372 -9.18 23.52 -28.69
C THR A 372 -9.98 23.33 -27.39
N ALA A 373 -9.37 23.61 -26.25
CA ALA A 373 -10.08 23.67 -24.97
C ALA A 373 -10.80 25.02 -24.76
N THR A 374 -10.53 26.01 -25.61
CA THR A 374 -11.16 27.34 -25.55
C THR A 374 -12.66 27.27 -25.86
N PHE A 375 -13.47 28.07 -25.15
CA PHE A 375 -14.93 28.15 -25.31
C PHE A 375 -15.69 26.82 -25.12
N LYS A 376 -15.09 25.86 -24.41
CA LYS A 376 -15.81 24.65 -23.99
C LYS A 376 -16.54 24.92 -22.67
N ASP A 377 -17.78 24.42 -22.57
CA ASP A 377 -18.59 24.54 -21.36
C ASP A 377 -18.04 23.60 -20.29
N LEU A 378 -17.15 24.11 -19.43
CA LEU A 378 -16.55 23.32 -18.37
C LEU A 378 -17.64 22.74 -17.45
N ASN A 379 -17.44 21.52 -16.98
CA ASN A 379 -18.38 20.89 -16.06
C ASN A 379 -18.19 21.40 -14.61
N ILE A 380 -18.30 22.72 -14.44
CA ILE A 380 -18.19 23.41 -13.16
C ILE A 380 -19.56 23.94 -12.74
N VAL A 381 -19.67 24.25 -11.45
CA VAL A 381 -20.88 24.84 -10.86
C VAL A 381 -20.75 26.36 -10.85
N ASP A 382 -19.59 26.88 -10.49
CA ASP A 382 -19.35 28.32 -10.38
C ASP A 382 -17.87 28.67 -10.58
N ALA A 383 -17.60 29.91 -10.97
CA ALA A 383 -16.29 30.53 -11.08
C ALA A 383 -16.31 31.82 -10.23
N PRO A 384 -15.94 31.74 -8.93
CA PRO A 384 -16.21 32.81 -7.97
C PRO A 384 -15.39 34.08 -8.21
N GLU A 385 -14.31 34.00 -8.98
CA GLU A 385 -13.50 35.14 -9.36
C GLU A 385 -13.79 35.56 -10.80
N ILE A 386 -14.33 36.77 -10.98
CA ILE A 386 -14.63 37.35 -12.29
C ILE A 386 -13.61 38.43 -12.61
N LEU A 387 -12.80 38.19 -13.65
CA LEU A 387 -11.80 39.14 -14.11
C LEU A 387 -12.41 40.26 -14.96
N THR A 388 -11.92 41.48 -14.77
CA THR A 388 -12.24 42.60 -15.65
C THR A 388 -11.63 42.41 -17.04
N LYS A 389 -12.19 43.07 -18.06
CA LYS A 389 -11.62 43.05 -19.42
C LYS A 389 -10.15 43.48 -19.47
N THR A 390 -9.74 44.41 -18.60
CA THR A 390 -8.34 44.87 -18.52
C THR A 390 -7.42 43.79 -17.95
N GLN A 391 -7.87 43.07 -16.90
CA GLN A 391 -7.10 41.97 -16.33
C GLN A 391 -6.99 40.79 -17.30
N ILE A 392 -8.07 40.45 -18.01
CA ILE A 392 -8.05 39.39 -19.04
C ILE A 392 -7.06 39.72 -20.17
N LYS A 393 -6.85 40.99 -20.51
CA LYS A 393 -5.88 41.41 -21.53
C LYS A 393 -4.41 41.34 -21.07
N LYS A 394 -4.17 41.28 -19.75
CA LYS A 394 -2.82 41.24 -19.16
C LYS A 394 -2.31 39.80 -18.99
N VAL A 395 -3.24 38.86 -18.83
CA VAL A 395 -3.01 37.41 -18.90
C VAL A 395 -2.86 37.02 -20.37
#